data_AF-A0A239RG64-F1
#
_entry.id   AF-A0A239RG64-F1
#
_cell.length_a   1.000
_cell.length_b   1.000
_cell.length_c   1.000
_cell.angle_alpha   90.00
_cell.angle_beta   90.00
_cell.angle_gamma   90.00
#
_symmetry.space_group_name_H-M   'P 1'
#
loop_
_entity.id
_entity.type
_entity.pdbx_description
1 polymer ?
#
loop_
_entity_poly.entity_id
_entity_poly.type
_entity_poly.pdbx_seq_one_letter_code
_entity_poly.pdbx_strand_id
1 'polypeptide(L)'
;MFEYDLNNILSMLIYSRVLAPGTKRSSLSHPSKINKKNANDPKRFVSQNNSTKDGEVADKTVTFLNENQIENEAMYDGFYAVCTNLEDDASTIIKVNKRRWEIEECFRIMKSEFKARPAYLSRKDRITSHFMTCFIALIVYRILEKKLDEKYTCDEIIDTLKHMDMLISPGVVYIPAYTRTDLTDSLHETFNFRTDYQIISQRNMKKICTKTKK
;
A
#
# COMPACT_ATOMS: atom_id res chain seq x y z
N MET A 1 -23.65 -9.93 -39.55
CA MET A 1 -23.36 -10.58 -38.25
C MET A 1 -21.85 -10.48 -38.09
N PHE A 2 -21.37 -9.65 -37.16
CA PHE A 2 -19.92 -9.46 -37.01
C PHE A 2 -19.34 -10.71 -36.35
N GLU A 3 -18.47 -11.40 -37.07
CA GLU A 3 -17.73 -12.55 -36.59
C GLU A 3 -16.55 -12.03 -35.76
N TYR A 4 -16.56 -12.31 -34.46
CA TYR A 4 -15.49 -11.91 -33.57
C TYR A 4 -14.62 -13.12 -33.25
N ASP A 5 -13.34 -13.03 -33.62
CA ASP A 5 -12.34 -14.01 -33.23
C ASP A 5 -11.92 -13.75 -31.77
N LEU A 6 -12.47 -14.56 -30.87
CA LEU A 6 -12.18 -14.52 -29.44
C LEU A 6 -10.68 -14.71 -29.14
N ASN A 7 -9.94 -15.43 -29.97
CA ASN A 7 -8.51 -15.63 -29.77
C ASN A 7 -7.73 -14.35 -30.07
N ASN A 8 -8.14 -13.59 -31.09
CA ASN A 8 -7.55 -12.30 -31.42
C ASN A 8 -7.87 -11.24 -30.36
N ILE A 9 -9.09 -11.24 -29.83
CA ILE A 9 -9.50 -10.34 -28.74
C ILE A 9 -8.74 -10.68 -27.45
N LEU A 10 -8.62 -11.96 -27.11
CA LEU A 10 -7.89 -12.41 -25.91
C LEU A 10 -6.39 -12.11 -26.04
N SER A 11 -5.80 -12.34 -27.22
CA SER A 11 -4.43 -11.95 -27.56
C SER A 11 -4.23 -10.45 -27.40
N MET A 12 -5.13 -9.61 -27.91
CA MET A 12 -5.09 -8.15 -27.75
C MET A 12 -5.20 -7.72 -26.28
N LEU A 13 -6.06 -8.37 -25.49
CA LEU A 13 -6.23 -8.06 -24.06
C LEU A 13 -4.99 -8.43 -23.25
N ILE A 14 -4.39 -9.59 -23.50
CA ILE A 14 -3.13 -10.03 -22.88
C ILE A 14 -1.99 -9.11 -23.32
N TYR A 15 -1.86 -8.81 -24.61
CA TYR A 15 -0.88 -7.84 -25.12
C TYR A 15 -1.04 -6.44 -24.52
N SER A 16 -2.28 -5.97 -24.32
CA SER A 16 -2.55 -4.65 -23.74
C SER A 16 -2.23 -4.57 -22.25
N ARG A 17 -2.39 -5.67 -21.50
CA ARG A 17 -2.06 -5.74 -20.07
C ARG A 17 -0.57 -5.91 -19.81
N VAL A 18 0.15 -6.60 -20.69
CA VAL A 18 1.61 -6.83 -20.55
C VAL A 18 2.43 -5.63 -21.07
N LEU A 19 1.90 -4.81 -22.00
CA LEU A 19 2.70 -3.79 -22.72
C LEU A 19 2.14 -2.35 -22.82
N ALA A 20 1.19 -1.89 -22.00
CA ALA A 20 0.79 -0.47 -22.04
C ALA A 20 1.65 0.43 -21.12
N PRO A 21 2.10 1.63 -21.60
CA PRO A 21 1.39 2.45 -22.58
C PRO A 21 2.10 2.58 -23.95
N GLY A 22 1.40 2.16 -25.01
CA GLY A 22 0.95 3.05 -26.09
C GLY A 22 1.95 3.67 -27.09
N THR A 23 3.27 3.45 -26.99
CA THR A 23 4.23 4.15 -27.89
C THR A 23 5.23 3.24 -28.60
N LYS A 24 5.35 1.96 -28.26
CA LYS A 24 6.53 1.17 -28.68
C LYS A 24 6.38 0.28 -29.92
N ARG A 25 5.17 0.03 -30.44
CA ARG A 25 5.02 -0.62 -31.78
C ARG A 25 5.63 0.23 -32.90
N SER A 26 5.62 1.55 -32.80
CA SER A 26 6.30 2.44 -33.76
C SER A 26 7.84 2.42 -33.64
N SER A 27 8.40 1.85 -32.57
CA SER A 27 9.85 1.67 -32.46
C SER A 27 10.37 0.60 -33.41
N LEU A 28 9.56 -0.43 -33.70
CA LEU A 28 9.92 -1.48 -34.65
C LEU A 28 10.04 -0.93 -36.09
N SER A 29 9.30 0.13 -36.42
CA SER A 29 9.43 0.81 -37.71
C SER A 29 10.57 1.84 -37.76
N HIS A 30 11.26 2.12 -36.65
CA HIS A 30 12.37 3.08 -36.58
C HIS A 30 13.62 2.47 -35.91
N PRO A 31 14.40 1.67 -36.67
CA PRO A 31 15.57 0.94 -36.14
C PRO A 31 16.61 1.83 -35.44
N SER A 32 16.75 3.08 -35.90
CA SER A 32 17.70 4.08 -35.37
C SER A 32 17.42 4.51 -33.92
N LYS A 33 16.23 4.24 -33.36
CA LYS A 33 15.84 4.61 -31.99
C LYS A 33 16.03 3.48 -30.95
N ILE A 34 16.61 2.33 -31.34
CA ILE A 34 16.77 1.13 -30.49
C ILE A 34 18.23 1.00 -29.95
N ASN A 35 19.02 2.06 -29.95
CA ASN A 35 20.44 1.98 -29.58
C ASN A 35 20.74 1.79 -28.08
N LYS A 36 19.74 1.93 -27.20
CA LYS A 36 19.91 1.73 -25.74
C LYS A 36 18.88 0.75 -25.21
N LYS A 37 19.36 -0.37 -24.68
CA LYS A 37 18.57 -1.40 -24.01
C LYS A 37 18.80 -1.30 -22.51
N ASN A 38 17.76 -0.98 -21.75
CA ASN A 38 17.78 -1.05 -20.29
C ASN A 38 17.07 -2.33 -19.85
N ALA A 39 17.43 -2.86 -18.68
CA ALA A 39 16.82 -4.07 -18.14
C ALA A 39 15.29 -3.98 -18.03
N ASN A 40 14.74 -2.81 -17.69
CA ASN A 40 13.28 -2.61 -17.56
C ASN A 40 12.61 -2.05 -18.84
N ASP A 41 13.31 -1.99 -19.98
CA ASP A 41 12.75 -1.47 -21.23
C ASP A 41 12.24 -2.63 -22.12
N PRO A 42 11.00 -2.59 -22.63
CA PRO A 42 10.49 -3.54 -23.63
C PRO A 42 11.39 -3.71 -24.87
N LYS A 43 12.24 -2.73 -25.19
CA LYS A 43 13.26 -2.81 -26.26
C LYS A 43 14.29 -3.92 -26.02
N ARG A 44 14.38 -4.48 -24.80
CA ARG A 44 15.25 -5.64 -24.49
C ARG A 44 14.91 -6.84 -25.35
N PHE A 45 13.63 -7.04 -25.67
CA PHE A 45 13.13 -8.14 -26.49
C PHE A 45 13.27 -7.94 -28.00
N VAL A 46 13.88 -6.83 -28.44
CA VAL A 46 14.05 -6.52 -29.88
C VAL A 46 15.50 -6.73 -30.28
N SER A 47 15.73 -7.63 -31.22
CA SER A 47 17.02 -7.91 -31.85
C SER A 47 17.16 -7.17 -33.18
N GLN A 48 18.41 -6.91 -33.58
CA GLN A 48 18.76 -6.23 -34.81
C GLN A 48 19.76 -7.07 -35.59
N ASN A 49 19.45 -7.33 -36.86
CA ASN A 49 20.39 -7.88 -37.83
C ASN A 49 20.65 -6.84 -38.93
N ASN A 50 21.92 -6.69 -39.30
CA ASN A 50 22.34 -5.89 -40.44
C ASN A 50 22.84 -6.86 -41.52
N SER A 51 22.10 -7.00 -42.62
CA SER A 51 22.52 -7.89 -43.72
C SER A 51 22.22 -7.30 -45.09
N THR A 52 23.21 -7.25 -45.97
CA THR A 52 23.03 -7.12 -47.44
C THR A 52 23.12 -8.49 -48.10
N LYS A 53 22.69 -8.58 -49.37
CA LYS A 53 22.70 -9.83 -50.16
C LYS A 53 24.09 -10.45 -50.35
N ASP A 54 25.16 -9.68 -50.14
CA ASP A 54 26.55 -10.09 -50.39
C ASP A 54 27.43 -10.12 -49.12
N GLY A 55 26.85 -9.97 -47.92
CA GLY A 55 27.58 -10.10 -46.66
C GLY A 55 28.40 -8.87 -46.22
N GLU A 56 28.28 -7.72 -46.89
CA GLU A 56 28.90 -6.47 -46.48
C GLU A 56 27.99 -5.56 -45.63
N VAL A 57 28.60 -4.55 -44.99
CA VAL A 57 27.97 -3.63 -44.02
C VAL A 57 26.72 -2.96 -44.62
N ALA A 58 25.55 -3.23 -44.01
CA ALA A 58 24.24 -2.89 -44.56
C ALA A 58 23.67 -1.57 -44.05
N ASP A 59 23.15 -0.72 -44.96
CA ASP A 59 22.39 0.51 -44.67
C ASP A 59 21.00 0.25 -44.05
N LYS A 60 20.48 -0.98 -44.15
CA LYS A 60 19.14 -1.35 -43.67
C LYS A 60 19.23 -2.32 -42.48
N THR A 61 18.94 -1.80 -41.30
CA THR A 61 18.76 -2.60 -40.09
C THR A 61 17.38 -3.23 -40.08
N VAL A 62 17.31 -4.56 -40.07
CA VAL A 62 16.06 -5.30 -39.88
C VAL A 62 15.90 -5.60 -38.39
N THR A 63 14.77 -5.20 -37.82
CA THR A 63 14.42 -5.47 -36.42
C THR A 63 13.46 -6.63 -36.33
N PHE A 64 13.67 -7.53 -35.37
CA PHE A 64 12.81 -8.67 -35.11
C PHE A 64 12.73 -8.95 -33.61
N LEU A 65 11.72 -9.70 -33.18
CA LEU A 65 11.55 -10.08 -31.79
C LEU A 65 12.51 -11.22 -31.44
N ASN A 66 13.14 -11.14 -30.27
CA ASN A 66 13.96 -12.20 -29.73
C ASN A 66 13.07 -13.23 -29.03
N GLU A 67 12.51 -14.18 -29.82
CA GLU A 67 11.61 -15.22 -29.32
C GLU A 67 12.26 -16.06 -28.21
N ASN A 68 13.53 -16.43 -28.36
CA ASN A 68 14.26 -17.17 -27.31
C ASN A 68 14.30 -16.43 -25.97
N GLN A 69 14.49 -15.10 -25.98
CA GLN A 69 14.49 -14.32 -24.75
C GLN A 69 13.10 -14.22 -24.13
N ILE A 70 12.06 -14.10 -24.97
CA ILE A 70 10.67 -14.08 -24.52
C ILE A 70 10.32 -15.43 -23.89
N GLU A 71 10.64 -16.55 -24.52
CA GLU A 71 10.39 -17.89 -24.00
C GLU A 71 11.11 -18.13 -22.67
N ASN A 72 12.39 -17.74 -22.57
CA ASN A 72 13.15 -17.87 -21.33
C ASN A 72 12.53 -17.06 -20.17
N GLU A 73 12.08 -15.84 -20.43
CA GLU A 73 11.44 -15.03 -19.38
C GLU A 73 10.04 -15.54 -19.04
N ALA A 74 9.29 -16.03 -20.04
CA ALA A 74 7.96 -16.61 -19.85
C ALA A 74 7.97 -17.85 -18.94
N MET A 75 9.09 -18.61 -18.88
CA MET A 75 9.27 -19.71 -17.91
C MET A 75 9.15 -19.25 -16.45
N TYR A 76 9.40 -17.97 -16.17
CA TYR A 76 9.35 -17.39 -14.82
C TYR A 76 8.06 -16.59 -14.56
N ASP A 77 7.12 -16.55 -15.51
CA ASP A 77 5.86 -15.86 -15.32
C ASP A 77 5.07 -16.48 -14.16
N GLY A 78 4.54 -15.62 -13.29
CA GLY A 78 3.84 -16.03 -12.07
C GLY A 78 4.73 -16.33 -10.86
N PHE A 79 6.06 -16.35 -11.02
CA PHE A 79 6.99 -16.44 -9.89
C PHE A 79 7.38 -15.04 -9.40
N TYR A 80 7.41 -14.86 -8.07
CA TYR A 80 7.87 -13.63 -7.44
C TYR A 80 9.22 -13.86 -6.74
N ALA A 81 10.29 -13.38 -7.36
CA ALA A 81 11.64 -13.52 -6.81
C ALA A 81 11.95 -12.42 -5.79
N VAL A 82 12.63 -12.79 -4.70
CA VAL A 82 13.13 -11.85 -3.70
C VAL A 82 14.65 -11.80 -3.79
N CYS A 83 15.19 -10.70 -4.30
CA CYS A 83 16.62 -10.44 -4.27
C CYS A 83 16.98 -9.78 -2.94
N THR A 84 17.90 -10.37 -2.19
CA THR A 84 18.37 -9.85 -0.91
C THR A 84 19.86 -10.10 -0.73
N ASN A 85 20.52 -9.26 0.06
CA ASN A 85 21.90 -9.46 0.52
C ASN A 85 21.95 -10.20 1.87
N LEU A 86 20.82 -10.67 2.38
CA LEU A 86 20.74 -11.52 3.56
C LEU A 86 21.15 -12.95 3.20
N GLU A 87 21.99 -13.55 4.02
CA GLU A 87 22.47 -14.93 3.86
C GLU A 87 21.61 -15.95 4.63
N ASP A 88 20.50 -15.50 5.24
CA ASP A 88 19.54 -16.33 5.95
C ASP A 88 18.86 -17.36 5.03
N ASP A 89 18.21 -18.35 5.64
CA ASP A 89 17.46 -19.34 4.88
C ASP A 89 16.29 -18.69 4.11
N ALA A 90 15.95 -19.29 2.95
CA ALA A 90 14.90 -18.78 2.09
C ALA A 90 13.55 -18.63 2.81
N SER A 91 13.23 -19.51 3.78
CA SER A 91 11.98 -19.44 4.52
C SER A 91 11.92 -18.21 5.44
N THR A 92 13.03 -17.86 6.07
CA THR A 92 13.19 -16.67 6.90
C THR A 92 13.14 -15.40 6.05
N ILE A 93 13.84 -15.38 4.92
CA ILE A 93 13.79 -14.26 3.96
C ILE A 93 12.36 -14.02 3.49
N ILE A 94 11.61 -15.08 3.12
CA ILE A 94 10.22 -14.96 2.70
C ILE A 94 9.35 -14.42 3.84
N LYS A 95 9.53 -14.89 5.09
CA LYS A 95 8.78 -14.38 6.26
C LYS A 95 9.04 -12.88 6.49
N VAL A 96 10.30 -12.45 6.40
CA VAL A 96 10.68 -11.03 6.54
C VAL A 96 10.10 -10.20 5.40
N ASN A 97 10.22 -10.67 4.16
CA ASN A 97 9.68 -9.97 2.99
C ASN A 97 8.15 -9.83 3.06
N LYS A 98 7.45 -10.82 3.62
CA LYS A 98 6.00 -10.70 3.87
C LYS A 98 5.68 -9.50 4.75
N ARG A 99 6.45 -9.20 5.80
CA ARG A 99 6.18 -8.04 6.69
C ARG A 99 6.22 -6.66 6.00
N ARG A 100 6.64 -6.57 4.73
CA ARG A 100 6.52 -5.33 3.95
C ARG A 100 5.08 -4.84 3.81
N TRP A 101 4.10 -5.75 3.78
CA TRP A 101 2.70 -5.36 3.71
C TRP A 101 2.27 -4.54 4.95
N GLU A 102 2.87 -4.78 6.12
CA GLU A 102 2.59 -4.04 7.36
C GLU A 102 3.00 -2.56 7.23
N ILE A 103 4.08 -2.31 6.51
CA ILE A 103 4.56 -0.96 6.19
C ILE A 103 3.60 -0.28 5.21
N GLU A 104 3.17 -0.99 4.16
CA GLU A 104 2.19 -0.46 3.20
C GLU A 104 0.86 -0.13 3.86
N GLU A 105 0.41 -0.95 4.80
CA GLU A 105 -0.76 -0.68 5.62
C GLU A 105 -0.58 0.56 6.49
N CYS A 106 0.56 0.69 7.18
CA CYS A 106 0.88 1.92 7.93
C CYS A 106 0.78 3.16 7.04
N PHE A 107 1.29 3.10 5.81
CA PHE A 107 1.16 4.18 4.84
C PHE A 107 -0.28 4.40 4.38
N ARG A 108 -1.09 3.35 4.27
CA ARG A 108 -2.52 3.44 3.92
C ARG A 108 -3.29 4.15 5.02
N ILE A 109 -3.17 3.71 6.27
CA ILE A 109 -3.82 4.31 7.45
C ILE A 109 -3.41 5.78 7.60
N MET A 110 -2.11 6.08 7.48
CA MET A 110 -1.62 7.45 7.60
C MET A 110 -2.22 8.38 6.55
N LYS A 111 -2.40 7.90 5.31
CA LYS A 111 -2.98 8.71 4.23
C LYS A 111 -4.49 8.88 4.38
N SER A 112 -5.21 7.82 4.76
CA SER A 112 -6.68 7.78 4.86
C SER A 112 -7.15 8.31 6.21
N GLU A 113 -7.02 7.49 7.25
CA GLU A 113 -7.56 7.75 8.59
C GLU A 113 -6.97 8.99 9.26
N PHE A 114 -5.65 9.16 9.20
CA PHE A 114 -5.00 10.34 9.77
C PHE A 114 -4.90 11.52 8.81
N LYS A 115 -5.46 11.40 7.60
CA LYS A 115 -5.56 12.48 6.61
C LYS A 115 -4.21 13.19 6.39
N ALA A 116 -3.10 12.44 6.38
CA ALA A 116 -1.80 12.99 5.96
C ALA A 116 -1.85 13.52 4.52
N ARG A 117 -2.83 13.05 3.73
CA ARG A 117 -3.19 13.60 2.43
C ARG A 117 -4.70 13.78 2.34
N PRO A 118 -5.21 14.86 1.71
CA PRO A 118 -4.47 15.98 1.16
C PRO A 118 -3.91 16.93 2.23
N ALA A 119 -2.66 17.38 2.06
CA ALA A 119 -2.05 18.40 2.91
C ALA A 119 -2.29 19.79 2.28
N TYR A 120 -3.29 20.52 2.76
CA TYR A 120 -3.60 21.89 2.30
C TYR A 120 -2.66 22.95 2.91
N LEU A 121 -1.39 22.58 3.13
CA LEU A 121 -0.38 23.39 3.79
C LEU A 121 0.79 23.57 2.82
N SER A 122 1.22 24.81 2.59
CA SER A 122 2.32 25.10 1.65
C SER A 122 3.65 25.36 2.36
N ARG A 123 3.62 25.78 3.63
CA ARG A 123 4.85 26.03 4.39
C ARG A 123 5.46 24.73 4.91
N LYS A 124 6.77 24.58 4.72
CA LYS A 124 7.53 23.38 5.13
C LYS A 124 7.34 23.02 6.60
N ASP A 125 7.38 24.00 7.50
CA ASP A 125 7.21 23.78 8.93
C ASP A 125 5.83 23.20 9.27
N ARG A 126 4.76 23.74 8.67
CA ARG A 126 3.39 23.25 8.87
C ARG A 126 3.20 21.84 8.31
N ILE A 127 3.79 21.57 7.14
CA ILE A 127 3.79 20.23 6.53
C ILE A 127 4.47 19.24 7.49
N THR A 128 5.68 19.57 7.96
CA THR A 128 6.41 18.72 8.90
C THR A 128 5.59 18.45 10.16
N SER A 129 5.00 19.48 10.79
CA SER A 129 4.19 19.31 12.00
C SER A 129 2.97 18.43 11.78
N HIS A 130 2.29 18.55 10.64
CA HIS A 130 1.15 17.68 10.29
C HIS A 130 1.57 16.21 10.17
N PHE A 131 2.64 15.94 9.40
CA PHE A 131 3.15 14.59 9.23
C PHE A 131 3.65 13.99 10.55
N MET A 132 4.34 14.77 11.38
CA MET A 132 4.78 14.33 12.70
C MET A 132 3.58 13.96 13.60
N THR A 133 2.53 14.77 13.58
CA THR A 133 1.30 14.49 14.36
C THR A 133 0.63 13.21 13.88
N CYS A 134 0.48 13.03 12.55
CA CYS A 134 -0.08 11.80 11.97
C CYS A 134 0.76 10.57 12.32
N PHE A 135 2.09 10.69 12.32
CA PHE A 135 2.99 9.60 12.67
C PHE A 135 2.90 9.22 14.14
N ILE A 136 2.82 10.20 15.06
CA ILE A 136 2.61 9.93 16.49
C ILE A 136 1.25 9.26 16.70
N ALA A 137 0.19 9.75 16.05
CA ALA A 137 -1.13 9.13 16.10
C ALA A 137 -1.10 7.67 15.62
N LEU A 138 -0.36 7.38 14.55
CA LEU A 138 -0.16 6.02 14.05
C LEU A 138 0.55 5.12 15.07
N ILE A 139 1.59 5.62 15.75
CA ILE A 139 2.28 4.85 16.80
C ILE A 139 1.30 4.54 17.94
N VAL A 140 0.55 5.53 18.41
CA VAL A 140 -0.44 5.35 19.47
C VAL A 140 -1.50 4.33 19.05
N TYR A 141 -2.00 4.43 17.82
CA TYR A 141 -2.92 3.45 17.24
C TYR A 141 -2.33 2.04 17.22
N ARG A 142 -1.10 1.84 16.75
CA ARG A 142 -0.47 0.50 16.69
C ARG A 142 -0.27 -0.10 18.08
N ILE A 143 0.05 0.72 19.09
CA ILE A 143 0.11 0.25 20.48
C ILE A 143 -1.28 -0.19 20.96
N LEU A 144 -2.31 0.58 20.63
CA LEU A 144 -3.70 0.25 20.97
C LEU A 144 -4.17 -1.04 20.29
N GLU A 145 -3.93 -1.18 18.98
CA GLU A 145 -4.26 -2.37 18.19
C GLU A 145 -3.61 -3.63 18.79
N LYS A 146 -2.32 -3.57 19.14
CA LYS A 146 -1.62 -4.68 19.82
C LYS A 146 -2.19 -4.99 21.20
N LYS A 147 -2.62 -3.97 21.95
CA LYS A 147 -3.28 -4.17 23.26
C LYS A 147 -4.70 -4.74 23.17
N LEU A 148 -5.32 -4.67 21.99
CA LEU A 148 -6.63 -5.25 21.68
C LEU A 148 -6.50 -6.60 20.94
N ASP A 149 -5.32 -7.23 21.00
CA ASP A 149 -5.01 -8.49 20.34
C ASP A 149 -5.30 -8.51 18.82
N GLU A 150 -5.25 -7.34 18.16
CA GLU A 150 -5.51 -7.21 16.71
C GLU A 150 -6.91 -7.72 16.28
N LYS A 151 -7.88 -7.73 17.19
CA LYS A 151 -9.24 -8.24 16.96
C LYS A 151 -10.11 -7.30 16.11
N TYR A 152 -9.76 -6.02 16.07
CA TYR A 152 -10.57 -4.97 15.46
C TYR A 152 -9.77 -4.23 14.40
N THR A 153 -10.46 -3.77 13.37
CA THR A 153 -9.86 -2.98 12.28
C THR A 153 -9.56 -1.55 12.74
N CYS A 154 -8.70 -0.87 11.97
CA CYS A 154 -8.33 0.52 12.22
C CYS A 154 -9.56 1.43 12.27
N ASP A 155 -10.44 1.30 11.27
CA ASP A 155 -11.63 2.11 11.11
C ASP A 155 -12.60 1.91 12.29
N GLU A 156 -12.82 0.66 12.73
CA GLU A 156 -13.66 0.35 13.89
C GLU A 156 -13.14 1.00 15.18
N ILE A 157 -11.83 0.88 15.44
CA ILE A 157 -11.20 1.47 16.63
C ILE A 157 -11.32 2.99 16.57
N ILE A 158 -10.92 3.61 15.47
CA ILE A 158 -10.89 5.05 15.31
C ILE A 158 -12.31 5.63 15.39
N ASP A 159 -13.27 5.04 14.70
CA ASP A 159 -14.65 5.53 14.71
C ASP A 159 -15.33 5.31 16.05
N THR A 160 -15.06 4.19 16.75
CA THR A 160 -15.56 4.01 18.11
C THR A 160 -15.02 5.09 19.03
N LEU A 161 -13.70 5.32 19.04
CA LEU A 161 -13.09 6.36 19.88
C LEU A 161 -13.61 7.76 19.56
N LYS A 162 -13.84 8.10 18.28
CA LYS A 162 -14.42 9.39 17.87
C LYS A 162 -15.82 9.60 18.42
N HIS A 163 -16.63 8.54 18.51
CA HIS A 163 -18.03 8.61 18.92
C HIS A 163 -18.26 8.21 20.38
N MET A 164 -17.20 7.97 21.17
CA MET A 164 -17.29 7.78 22.62
C MET A 164 -17.53 9.12 23.34
N ASP A 165 -18.62 9.79 22.97
CA ASP A 165 -19.00 11.11 23.48
C ASP A 165 -19.56 11.06 24.90
N MET A 166 -19.37 12.14 25.65
CA MET A 166 -19.89 12.29 27.01
C MET A 166 -20.61 13.64 27.15
N LEU A 167 -21.82 13.61 27.69
CA LEU A 167 -22.57 14.82 28.08
C LEU A 167 -22.15 15.28 29.47
N ILE A 168 -22.08 16.60 29.65
CA ILE A 168 -21.80 17.23 30.95
C ILE A 168 -23.08 17.89 31.45
N SER A 169 -23.61 17.39 32.56
CA SER A 169 -24.81 17.93 33.19
C SER A 169 -24.48 18.94 34.30
N PRO A 170 -25.37 19.93 34.57
CA PRO A 170 -25.27 20.78 35.76
C PRO A 170 -25.12 19.92 37.02
N GLY A 171 -24.10 20.19 37.83
CA GLY A 171 -23.67 19.33 38.94
C GLY A 171 -22.37 18.54 38.69
N VAL A 172 -21.71 18.74 37.54
CA VAL A 172 -20.41 18.14 37.17
C VAL A 172 -20.43 16.61 37.16
N VAL A 173 -21.44 16.09 36.49
CA VAL A 173 -21.61 14.67 36.20
C VAL A 173 -21.37 14.45 34.71
N TYR A 174 -20.72 13.34 34.37
CA TYR A 174 -20.50 12.89 33.01
C TYR A 174 -21.45 11.73 32.70
N ILE A 175 -22.19 11.85 31.59
CA ILE A 175 -23.14 10.83 31.11
C ILE A 175 -22.65 10.34 29.74
N PRO A 176 -22.40 9.05 29.54
CA PRO A 176 -22.01 8.53 28.23
C PRO A 176 -23.14 8.69 27.21
N ALA A 177 -22.80 9.19 26.03
CA ALA A 177 -23.68 9.35 24.88
C ALA A 177 -23.29 8.41 23.73
N TYR A 178 -22.76 7.23 24.07
CA TYR A 178 -22.41 6.18 23.13
C TYR A 178 -23.00 4.85 23.58
N THR A 179 -23.12 3.92 22.63
CA THR A 179 -23.64 2.58 22.89
C THR A 179 -22.49 1.65 23.24
N ARG A 180 -22.72 0.78 24.23
CA ARG A 180 -21.79 -0.28 24.60
C ARG A 180 -21.75 -1.35 23.50
N THR A 181 -20.56 -1.70 23.06
CA THR A 181 -20.22 -2.74 22.09
C THR A 181 -19.08 -3.61 22.61
N ASP A 182 -18.81 -4.74 21.95
CA ASP A 182 -17.69 -5.63 22.28
C ASP A 182 -16.34 -4.90 22.26
N LEU A 183 -16.17 -3.95 21.34
CA LEU A 183 -14.99 -3.09 21.27
C LEU A 183 -14.89 -2.16 22.47
N THR A 184 -15.99 -1.50 22.89
CA THR A 184 -15.96 -0.66 24.10
C THR A 184 -15.68 -1.47 25.36
N ASP A 185 -16.20 -2.70 25.45
CA ASP A 185 -15.90 -3.59 26.57
C ASP A 185 -14.42 -4.00 26.57
N SER A 186 -13.88 -4.37 25.42
CA SER A 186 -12.47 -4.68 25.26
C SER A 186 -11.58 -3.50 25.66
N LEU A 187 -11.94 -2.28 25.25
CA LEU A 187 -11.22 -1.06 25.66
C LEU A 187 -11.26 -0.89 27.18
N HIS A 188 -12.43 -1.03 27.81
CA HIS A 188 -12.56 -0.85 29.25
C HIS A 188 -11.80 -1.90 30.06
N GLU A 189 -11.79 -3.15 29.60
CA GLU A 189 -11.06 -4.26 30.20
C GLU A 189 -9.54 -4.05 30.06
N THR A 190 -9.06 -3.77 28.85
CA THR A 190 -7.63 -3.55 28.55
C THR A 190 -7.02 -2.39 29.33
N PHE A 191 -7.79 -1.34 29.63
CA PHE A 191 -7.29 -0.16 30.35
C PHE A 191 -7.76 -0.05 31.81
N ASN A 192 -8.51 -1.04 32.31
CA ASN A 192 -8.98 -1.13 33.69
C ASN A 192 -9.70 0.15 34.18
N PHE A 193 -10.54 0.73 33.32
CA PHE A 193 -11.48 1.78 33.68
C PHE A 193 -12.77 1.64 32.86
N ARG A 194 -13.89 2.11 33.44
CA ARG A 194 -15.21 2.05 32.81
C ARG A 194 -15.75 3.46 32.62
N THR A 195 -16.27 3.73 31.44
CA THR A 195 -16.94 5.00 31.10
C THR A 195 -18.39 4.79 30.67
N ASP A 196 -18.91 3.57 30.76
CA ASP A 196 -20.23 3.14 30.26
C ASP A 196 -21.33 3.15 31.34
N TYR A 197 -21.02 3.63 32.55
CA TYR A 197 -22.04 3.82 33.58
C TYR A 197 -22.96 4.98 33.25
N GLN A 198 -24.25 4.85 33.59
CA GLN A 198 -25.27 5.88 33.36
C GLN A 198 -24.87 7.27 33.88
N ILE A 199 -24.12 7.33 35.00
CA ILE A 199 -23.72 8.56 35.68
C ILE A 199 -22.30 8.36 36.23
N ILE A 200 -21.36 9.22 35.83
CA ILE A 200 -19.99 9.24 36.34
C ILE A 200 -19.75 10.58 37.05
N SER A 201 -19.45 10.51 38.35
CA SER A 201 -19.13 11.73 39.12
C SER A 201 -17.80 12.35 38.70
N GLN A 202 -17.65 13.67 38.88
CA GLN A 202 -16.38 14.37 38.67
C GLN A 202 -15.20 13.72 39.43
N ARG A 203 -15.44 13.21 40.64
CA ARG A 203 -14.41 12.54 41.44
C ARG A 203 -13.89 11.28 40.75
N ASN A 204 -14.79 10.46 40.20
CA ASN A 204 -14.39 9.24 39.50
C ASN A 204 -13.74 9.56 38.15
N MET A 205 -14.24 10.54 37.40
CA MET A 205 -13.58 10.98 36.17
C MET A 205 -12.16 11.49 36.45
N LYS A 206 -11.98 12.31 37.49
CA LYS A 206 -10.64 12.75 37.95
C LYS A 206 -9.74 11.58 38.32
N LYS A 207 -10.26 10.55 39.00
CA LYS A 207 -9.47 9.33 39.30
C LYS A 207 -9.00 8.63 38.02
N ILE A 208 -9.86 8.49 37.01
CA ILE A 208 -9.50 7.91 35.71
C ILE A 208 -8.37 8.74 35.07
N CYS A 209 -8.53 10.06 34.96
CA CYS A 209 -7.50 10.95 34.40
C CYS A 209 -6.21 11.01 35.24
N THR A 210 -6.24 10.64 36.52
CA THR A 210 -5.02 10.62 37.36
C THR A 210 -4.23 9.33 37.16
N LYS A 211 -4.90 8.21 36.80
CA LYS A 211 -4.21 6.97 36.45
C LYS A 211 -3.26 7.13 35.26
N THR A 212 -3.56 8.05 34.34
CA THR A 212 -2.74 8.30 33.15
C THR A 212 -1.49 9.17 33.42
N LYS A 213 -1.31 9.71 34.63
CA LYS A 213 -0.19 10.58 35.01
C LYS A 213 0.92 9.86 35.80
N LYS A 214 0.76 8.57 36.08
CA LYS A 214 1.77 7.73 36.72
C LYS A 214 2.51 6.91 35.68
#